data_AF-A0A661HU51-F1
#
_entry.id   AF-A0A661HU51-F1
#
_cell.length_a   1.000
_cell.length_b   1.000
_cell.length_c   1.000
_cell.angle_alpha   90.00
_cell.angle_beta   90.00
_cell.angle_gamma   90.00
#
_symmetry.space_group_name_H-M   'P 1'
#
loop_
_entity.id
_entity.type
_entity.pdbx_description
1 polymer ?
#
loop_
_entity_poly.entity_id
_entity_poly.type
_entity_poly.pdbx_seq_one_letter_code
_entity_poly.pdbx_strand_id
1 'polypeptide(L)' 'MIDFYEVMQRVKQILSTQIQKEKILDRDIADSLALDPQYFAVIKRRKKIPYEPLAHFCKQHHISLNWILLAQKPQYL' A
#
# COMPACT_ATOMS: atom_id res chain seq x y z
N MET A 1 15.19 1.29 -8.10
CA MET A 1 14.81 0.54 -6.87
C MET A 1 13.42 1.01 -6.48
N ILE A 2 12.52 0.13 -6.06
CA ILE A 2 11.16 0.53 -5.68
C ILE A 2 11.24 1.33 -4.37
N ASP A 3 10.67 2.54 -4.34
CA ASP A 3 10.68 3.40 -3.15
C ASP A 3 9.50 3.09 -2.22
N PHE A 4 9.81 2.91 -0.93
CA PHE A 4 8.79 2.60 0.09
C PHE A 4 7.72 3.68 0.19
N TYR A 5 8.09 4.96 0.21
CA TYR A 5 7.14 6.04 0.41
C TYR A 5 6.22 6.19 -0.80
N GLU A 6 6.75 6.06 -2.03
CA GLU A 6 5.91 6.05 -3.22
C GLU A 6 4.87 4.92 -3.20
N VAL A 7 5.28 3.71 -2.84
CA VAL A 7 4.37 2.56 -2.71
C VAL A 7 3.29 2.85 -1.66
N MET A 8 3.67 3.36 -0.48
CA MET A 8 2.71 3.70 0.58
C MET A 8 1.80 4.87 0.19
N GLN A 9 2.25 5.83 -0.63
CA GLN A 9 1.39 6.89 -1.14
C GLN A 9 0.29 6.35 -2.06
N ARG A 10 0.62 5.39 -2.93
CA ARG A 10 -0.39 4.74 -3.79
C ARG A 10 -1.40 3.94 -2.97
N VAL A 11 -0.95 3.24 -1.92
CA VAL A 11 -1.85 2.57 -0.95
C VAL A 11 -2.78 3.60 -0.29
N LYS A 12 -2.24 4.73 0.19
CA LYS A 12 -3.06 5.81 0.78
C LYS A 12 -4.10 6.37 -0.18
N GLN A 13 -3.76 6.56 -1.45
CA GLN A 13 -4.68 7.06 -2.47
C GLN A 13 -5.90 6.14 -2.62
N ILE A 14 -5.67 4.82 -2.64
CA ILE A 14 -6.75 3.83 -2.73
C ILE A 14 -7.61 3.81 -1.46
N LEU A 15 -7.00 3.92 -0.28
CA LEU A 15 -7.74 3.96 0.98
C LEU A 15 -8.58 5.24 1.11
N SER A 16 -8.02 6.37 0.67
CA SER A 16 -8.71 7.67 0.72
C SER A 16 -9.97 7.69 -0.14
N THR A 17 -9.94 7.08 -1.32
CA THR A 17 -11.13 6.99 -2.20
C THR A 17 -12.21 6.08 -1.64
N GLN A 18 -11.87 5.04 -0.87
CA GLN A 18 -12.84 4.09 -0.33
C GLN A 18 -13.46 4.54 1.00
N ILE A 19 -12.65 5.07 1.91
CA ILE A 19 -13.09 5.37 3.29
C ILE A 19 -13.73 6.77 3.36
N GLN A 20 -13.68 7.57 2.28
CA GLN A 20 -14.10 8.99 2.26
C GLN A 20 -13.47 9.79 3.41
N LYS A 21 -12.27 9.39 3.83
CA LYS A 21 -11.53 10.01 4.92
C LYS A 21 -10.46 10.90 4.31
N GLU A 22 -10.47 12.17 4.70
CA GLU A 22 -9.50 13.17 4.21
C GLU A 22 -8.06 12.84 4.59
N LYS A 23 -7.86 12.12 5.72
CA LYS A 23 -6.53 11.81 6.24
C LYS A 23 -6.37 10.33 6.60
N ILE A 24 -5.53 9.65 5.85
CA ILE A 24 -5.09 8.27 6.11
C ILE A 24 -3.84 8.29 7.00
N LEU A 25 -3.96 7.71 8.19
CA LEU A 25 -2.87 7.57 9.16
C LEU A 25 -2.05 6.30 8.89
N ASP A 26 -0.85 6.22 9.48
CA ASP A 26 -0.01 5.02 9.39
C ASP A 26 -0.72 3.77 9.93
N ARG A 27 -1.55 3.94 10.97
CA ARG A 27 -2.38 2.85 11.52
C ARG A 27 -3.40 2.34 10.51
N ASP A 28 -4.07 3.24 9.78
CA ASP A 28 -5.04 2.86 8.75
C ASP A 28 -4.36 2.03 7.64
N ILE A 29 -3.11 2.38 7.28
CA ILE A 29 -2.32 1.60 6.31
C ILE A 29 -1.94 0.24 6.90
N ALA A 30 -1.45 0.20 8.14
CA ALA A 30 -1.09 -1.05 8.80
C ALA A 30 -2.27 -2.02 8.84
N ASP A 31 -3.44 -1.53 9.29
CA ASP A 31 -4.67 -2.30 9.37
C ASP A 31 -5.11 -2.80 7.98
N SER A 32 -5.03 -1.97 6.93
CA SER A 32 -5.37 -2.36 5.55
C SER A 32 -4.45 -3.42 4.95
N LEU A 33 -3.20 -3.48 5.41
CA LEU A 33 -2.20 -4.47 5.00
C LEU A 33 -2.18 -5.68 5.94
N ALA A 34 -3.13 -5.77 6.88
CA ALA A 34 -3.16 -6.80 7.92
C ALA A 34 -1.82 -6.91 8.70
N LEU A 35 -1.18 -5.76 8.96
CA LEU A 35 0.05 -5.65 9.71
C LEU A 35 -0.21 -5.06 11.09
N ASP A 36 0.52 -5.54 12.08
CA ASP A 36 0.60 -4.89 13.38
C ASP A 36 1.17 -3.44 13.23
N PRO A 37 0.56 -2.41 13.85
CA PRO A 37 1.04 -1.03 13.73
C PRO A 37 2.48 -0.81 14.22
N GLN A 38 2.91 -1.50 15.27
CA GLN A 38 4.31 -1.46 15.74
C GLN A 38 5.24 -2.06 14.68
N TYR A 39 4.86 -3.20 14.09
CA TYR A 39 5.61 -3.81 13.00
C TYR A 39 5.69 -2.88 11.77
N PHE A 40 4.58 -2.23 11.40
CA PHE A 40 4.55 -1.26 10.32
C PHE A 40 5.53 -0.10 10.55
N ALA A 41 5.58 0.44 11.77
CA ALA A 41 6.52 1.50 12.14
C ALA A 41 7.99 1.07 11.95
N VAL A 42 8.31 -0.19 12.29
CA VAL A 42 9.66 -0.76 12.11
C VAL A 42 10.02 -0.86 10.63
N ILE A 43 9.14 -1.42 9.78
CA ILE A 43 9.44 -1.58 8.34
C ILE A 43 9.46 -0.23 7.62
N LYS A 44 8.62 0.73 8.03
CA LYS A 44 8.63 2.11 7.52
C LYS A 44 9.97 2.78 7.78
N ARG A 45 10.50 2.69 9.01
CA ARG A 45 11.83 3.23 9.35
C ARG A 45 12.94 2.59 8.53
N ARG A 46 12.83 1.28 8.26
CA ARG A 46 13.78 0.51 7.44
C ARG A 46 13.54 0.64 5.94
N LYS A 47 12.50 1.35 5.51
CA LYS A 47 12.04 1.44 4.11
C LYS A 47 11.85 0.06 3.45
N LYS A 48 11.42 -0.94 4.24
CA LYS A 48 11.19 -2.32 3.76
C LYS A 48 9.77 -2.44 3.21
N ILE A 49 9.67 -2.93 1.97
CA ILE A 49 8.39 -3.14 1.30
C ILE A 49 7.77 -4.48 1.76
N PRO A 50 6.53 -4.48 2.27
CA PRO A 50 5.81 -5.70 2.62
C PRO A 50 5.12 -6.31 1.39
N TYR A 51 5.89 -6.99 0.53
CA TYR A 51 5.39 -7.47 -0.78
C TYR A 51 4.17 -8.40 -0.71
N GLU A 52 4.16 -9.36 0.21
CA GLU A 52 3.05 -10.30 0.37
C GLU A 52 1.77 -9.61 0.89
N PRO A 53 1.81 -8.81 1.98
CA PRO A 53 0.69 -7.96 2.37
C PRO A 53 0.15 -7.07 1.25
N LEU A 54 1.04 -6.47 0.44
CA LEU A 54 0.63 -5.67 -0.72
C LEU A 54 -0.07 -6.51 -1.79
N ALA A 55 0.37 -7.74 -2.04
CA ALA A 55 -0.29 -8.64 -2.98
C ALA A 55 -1.71 -9.02 -2.51
N HIS A 56 -1.89 -9.29 -1.21
CA HIS A 56 -3.21 -9.55 -0.63
C HIS A 56 -4.13 -8.33 -0.72
N PHE A 57 -3.61 -7.15 -0.39
CA PHE A 57 -4.31 -5.88 -0.56
C PHE A 57 -4.72 -5.67 -2.04
N CYS A 58 -3.80 -5.84 -2.98
CA CYS A 58 -4.10 -5.74 -4.41
C CYS A 58 -5.24 -6.67 -4.84
N LYS A 59 -5.23 -7.92 -4.36
CA LYS A 59 -6.29 -8.90 -4.62
C LYS A 59 -7.65 -8.45 -4.07
N GLN A 60 -7.69 -7.94 -2.84
CA GLN A 60 -8.93 -7.48 -2.20
C GLN A 60 -9.51 -6.25 -2.91
N HIS A 61 -8.66 -5.33 -3.34
CA HIS A 61 -9.08 -4.07 -3.96
C HIS A 61 -9.19 -4.14 -5.49
N HIS A 62 -8.94 -5.30 -6.11
CA HIS A 62 -8.92 -5.50 -7.57
C HIS A 62 -7.94 -4.57 -8.30
N ILE A 63 -6.72 -4.43 -7.76
CA ILE A 63 -5.69 -3.51 -8.27
C ILE A 63 -4.46 -4.32 -8.70
N SER A 64 -3.80 -3.87 -9.77
CA SER A 64 -2.55 -4.48 -10.22
C SER A 64 -1.41 -4.18 -9.24
N LEU A 65 -0.69 -5.21 -8.82
CA LEU A 65 0.51 -5.05 -7.99
C LEU A 65 1.58 -4.21 -8.69
N ASN A 66 1.69 -4.30 -10.03
CA ASN A 66 2.62 -3.47 -10.80
C ASN A 66 2.26 -1.99 -10.74
N TRP A 67 0.98 -1.65 -10.64
CA TRP A 67 0.57 -0.27 -10.47
C TRP A 67 1.02 0.28 -9.10
N ILE A 68 0.81 -0.50 -8.03
CA ILE A 68 1.26 -0.15 -6.68
C ILE A 68 2.78 0.02 -6.61
N LEU A 69 3.52 -0.93 -7.17
CA LEU A 69 4.98 -0.97 -7.05
C LEU A 69 5.68 0.00 -8.01
N LEU A 70 5.17 0.16 -9.23
CA LEU A 70 5.90 0.79 -10.34
C LEU A 70 5.13 1.91 -11.04
N ALA A 71 3.93 2.29 -10.58
CA ALA A 71 3.02 3.19 -11.29
C ALA A 71 2.70 2.76 -12.73
N GLN A 72 2.87 1.47 -13.04
CA GLN A 72 2.67 0.95 -14.39
C GLN A 72 1.18 0.67 -14.61
N LYS A 73 0.62 1.23 -15.69
CA LYS A 73 -0.72 0.88 -16.16
C LYS A 73 -0.70 -0.51 -16.83
N PRO A 74 -1.77 -1.32 -16.71
CA PRO A 74 -1.86 -2.54 -17.49
C PRO A 74 -1.74 -2.19 -18.98
N GLN A 75 -0.81 -2.85 -19.68
CA GLN A 75 -0.55 -2.57 -21.10
C GLN A 75 -1.48 -3.36 -22.02
N TYR A 76 -1.99 -4.51 -21.58
CA TYR A 76 -2.87 -5.38 -22.36
C TYR A 76 -3.91 -6.05 -21.43
N LEU A 77 -5.15 -6.14 -21.91
CA LEU A 77 -6.21 -7.03 -21.41
C LEU A 77 -6.39 -8.16 -22.43
#